data_AF-A0A832WQC6-F1
#
_entry.id   AF-A0A832WQC6-F1
#
_cell.length_a   1.000
_cell.length_b   1.000
_cell.length_c   1.000
_cell.angle_alpha   90.00
_cell.angle_beta   90.00
_cell.angle_gamma   90.00
#
_symmetry.space_group_name_H-M   'P 1'
#
loop_
_entity.id
_entity.type
_entity.pdbx_description
1 polymer ?
#
loop_
_entity_poly.entity_id
_entity_poly.type
_entity_poly.pdbx_seq_one_letter_code
_entity_poly.pdbx_strand_id
1 'polypeptide(L)'
;MTKKKIETVCGFSCSDCDHHKKDCLGCEKVTGKPFWTAFVNIDQCPIYECCTTMKNLPHCGKCPELVCERFTRFNNPEMTAGQAAAALAAAENELRSRK
;
A
#
# COMPACT_ATOMS: atom_id res chain seq x y z
N MET A 1 5.11 5.94 18.05
CA MET A 1 4.50 5.30 16.87
C MET A 1 4.58 3.79 17.07
N THR A 2 3.45 3.11 17.21
CA THR A 2 3.43 1.66 17.39
C THR A 2 4.02 1.00 16.14
N LYS A 3 5.01 0.13 16.33
CA LYS A 3 5.71 -0.56 15.24
C LYS A 3 4.67 -1.38 14.46
N LYS A 4 4.48 -1.09 13.17
CA LYS A 4 3.60 -1.88 12.29
C LYS A 4 4.15 -3.32 12.25
N LYS A 5 3.35 -4.31 12.64
CA LYS A 5 3.78 -5.72 12.68
C LYS A 5 3.71 -6.39 11.32
N ILE A 6 2.90 -5.86 10.40
CA ILE A 6 2.72 -6.37 9.05
C ILE A 6 2.86 -5.19 8.09
N GLU A 7 4.03 -5.13 7.45
CA GLU A 7 4.42 -4.07 6.54
C GLU A 7 4.19 -4.53 5.10
N THR A 8 3.27 -3.88 4.39
CA THR A 8 3.06 -4.16 2.96
C THR A 8 4.04 -3.36 2.10
N VAL A 9 4.19 -3.78 0.83
CA VAL A 9 5.06 -3.12 -0.15
C VAL A 9 4.76 -1.62 -0.35
N CYS A 10 3.50 -1.20 -0.15
CA CYS A 10 3.06 0.19 -0.31
C CYS A 10 3.00 0.97 1.02
N GLY A 11 3.42 0.38 2.14
CA GLY A 11 3.46 1.08 3.44
C GLY A 11 2.17 0.99 4.26
N PHE A 12 1.10 0.39 3.70
CA PHE A 12 -0.11 0.09 4.46
C PHE A 12 0.19 -0.99 5.52
N SER A 13 -0.45 -0.86 6.69
CA SER A 13 -0.30 -1.81 7.81
C SER A 13 -1.51 -2.74 7.85
N CYS A 14 -1.31 -4.04 7.64
CA CYS A 14 -2.36 -5.02 7.92
C CYS A 14 -2.53 -5.28 9.44
N SER A 15 -1.64 -4.73 10.27
CA SER A 15 -1.68 -4.90 11.74
C SER A 15 -2.91 -4.26 12.35
N ASP A 16 -3.34 -3.14 11.80
CA ASP A 16 -4.45 -2.29 12.29
C ASP A 16 -5.67 -2.39 11.35
N CYS A 17 -5.71 -3.43 10.51
CA CYS A 17 -6.75 -3.62 9.50
C CYS A 17 -7.78 -4.63 9.98
N ASP A 18 -9.04 -4.20 10.12
CA ASP A 18 -10.14 -5.03 10.61
C ASP A 18 -10.50 -6.23 9.73
N HIS A 19 -10.11 -6.17 8.44
CA HIS A 19 -10.31 -7.23 7.44
C HIS A 19 -9.21 -8.29 7.47
N HIS A 20 -8.06 -7.98 8.07
CA HIS A 20 -6.94 -8.91 8.09
C HIS A 20 -7.27 -10.17 8.90
N LYS A 21 -7.05 -11.35 8.31
CA LYS A 21 -7.41 -12.69 8.82
C LYS A 21 -8.91 -13.02 8.90
N LYS A 22 -9.79 -12.12 8.46
CA LYS A 22 -11.22 -12.42 8.31
C LYS A 22 -11.51 -12.72 6.84
N ASP A 23 -11.52 -11.67 6.03
CA ASP A 23 -11.84 -11.66 4.61
C ASP A 23 -10.64 -11.23 3.74
N CYS A 24 -9.52 -10.84 4.37
CA CYS A 24 -8.26 -10.53 3.68
C CYS A 24 -7.08 -11.25 4.34
N LEU A 25 -6.33 -12.07 3.58
CA LEU A 25 -5.12 -12.77 4.07
C LEU A 25 -3.83 -11.94 3.98
N GLY A 26 -3.93 -10.69 3.51
CA GLY A 26 -2.79 -9.80 3.29
C GLY A 26 -2.16 -9.97 1.91
N CYS A 27 -1.60 -8.88 1.37
CA CYS A 27 -1.20 -8.75 -0.03
C CYS A 27 -0.28 -9.87 -0.52
N GLU A 28 0.66 -10.34 0.28
CA GLU A 28 1.58 -11.42 -0.12
C GLU A 28 0.85 -12.76 -0.30
N LYS A 29 -0.08 -13.10 0.61
CA LYS A 29 -0.82 -14.37 0.57
C LYS A 29 -1.84 -14.42 -0.56
N VAL A 30 -2.40 -13.27 -0.92
CA VAL A 30 -3.37 -13.14 -2.01
C VAL A 30 -2.72 -12.67 -3.31
N THR A 31 -1.38 -12.64 -3.37
CA THR A 31 -0.61 -12.22 -4.55
C THR A 31 -1.11 -10.90 -5.13
N GLY A 32 -1.26 -9.87 -4.29
CA GLY A 32 -1.70 -8.54 -4.70
C GLY A 32 -3.19 -8.40 -4.96
N LYS A 33 -4.03 -9.37 -4.57
CA LYS A 33 -5.51 -9.32 -4.68
C LYS A 33 -6.22 -9.14 -3.32
N PRO A 34 -5.96 -8.07 -2.55
CA PRO A 34 -6.66 -7.81 -1.28
C PRO A 34 -8.15 -7.55 -1.50
N PHE A 35 -8.94 -7.65 -0.42
CA PHE A 35 -10.41 -7.55 -0.47
C PHE A 35 -10.96 -6.37 -1.30
N TRP A 36 -10.27 -5.22 -1.30
CA TRP A 36 -10.74 -4.02 -1.99
C TRP A 36 -10.61 -4.05 -3.51
N THR A 37 -9.77 -4.93 -4.09
CA THR A 37 -9.62 -4.99 -5.56
C THR A 37 -10.93 -5.38 -6.24
N ALA A 38 -11.76 -6.17 -5.56
CA ALA A 38 -13.11 -6.49 -6.00
C ALA A 38 -14.04 -5.26 -6.05
N PHE A 39 -13.95 -4.33 -5.09
CA PHE A 39 -14.79 -3.13 -5.07
C PHE A 39 -14.49 -2.16 -6.21
N VAL A 40 -13.26 -2.13 -6.70
CA VAL A 40 -12.82 -1.26 -7.80
C VAL A 40 -12.70 -2.00 -9.13
N ASN A 41 -13.17 -3.25 -9.19
CA ASN A 41 -13.16 -4.11 -10.37
C ASN A 41 -11.79 -4.21 -11.06
N ILE A 42 -10.73 -4.43 -10.28
CA ILE A 42 -9.39 -4.75 -10.79
C ILE A 42 -8.98 -6.15 -10.34
N ASP A 43 -8.25 -6.87 -11.18
CA ASP A 43 -7.83 -8.23 -10.86
C ASP A 43 -6.69 -8.26 -9.83
N GLN A 44 -5.75 -7.32 -9.92
CA GLN A 44 -4.58 -7.23 -9.04
C GLN A 44 -4.23 -5.77 -8.73
N CYS A 45 -3.73 -5.53 -7.51
CA CYS A 45 -3.22 -4.23 -7.10
C CYS A 45 -1.99 -3.85 -7.95
N PRO A 46 -2.05 -2.73 -8.71
CA PRO A 46 -0.97 -2.34 -9.60
C PRO A 46 0.29 -1.88 -8.85
N ILE A 47 0.17 -1.46 -7.59
CA ILE A 47 1.33 -1.14 -6.76
C ILE A 47 2.08 -2.42 -6.39
N TYR A 48 1.34 -3.47 -6.03
CA TYR A 48 1.93 -4.76 -5.68
C TYR A 48 2.62 -5.38 -6.89
N GLU A 49 1.93 -5.46 -8.03
CA GLU A 49 2.48 -5.99 -9.28
C GLU A 49 3.73 -5.20 -9.72
N CYS A 50 3.65 -3.87 -9.71
CA CYS A 50 4.78 -3.03 -10.09
C CYS A 50 5.99 -3.24 -9.17
N CYS A 51 5.78 -3.27 -7.85
CA CYS A 51 6.86 -3.40 -6.88
C CYS A 51 7.49 -4.80 -6.93
N THR A 52 6.67 -5.85 -6.88
CA THR A 52 7.14 -7.23 -6.69
C THR A 52 7.49 -7.92 -8.00
N THR A 53 6.65 -7.77 -9.03
CA THR A 53 6.81 -8.49 -10.30
C THR A 53 7.64 -7.69 -11.31
N MET A 54 7.35 -6.40 -11.49
CA MET A 54 7.99 -5.60 -12.55
C MET A 54 9.36 -5.05 -12.14
N LYS A 55 9.46 -4.42 -10.96
CA LYS A 55 10.68 -3.79 -10.47
C LYS A 55 11.48 -4.67 -9.52
N ASN A 56 10.89 -5.76 -9.03
CA ASN A 56 11.49 -6.71 -8.09
C ASN A 56 12.14 -6.01 -6.87
N LEU A 57 11.40 -5.09 -6.27
CA LEU A 57 11.77 -4.33 -5.08
C LEU A 57 11.07 -4.89 -3.84
N PRO A 58 11.71 -4.84 -2.65
CA PRO A 58 11.08 -5.31 -1.41
C PRO A 58 9.90 -4.45 -0.98
N HIS A 59 9.93 -3.16 -1.30
CA HIS A 59 8.84 -2.20 -1.05
C HIS A 59 9.05 -0.95 -1.88
N CYS A 60 7.98 -0.16 -2.05
CA CYS A 60 7.98 1.08 -2.84
C CYS A 60 8.97 2.11 -2.32
N GLY A 61 9.37 2.05 -1.04
CA GLY A 61 10.40 2.93 -0.46
C GLY A 61 11.79 2.81 -1.11
N LYS A 62 12.09 1.72 -1.82
CA LYS A 62 13.31 1.58 -2.62
C LYS A 62 13.15 2.07 -4.06
N CYS A 63 11.95 2.48 -4.46
CA CYS A 63 11.69 2.98 -5.80
C CYS A 63 12.10 4.47 -5.89
N PRO A 64 12.95 4.86 -6.85
CA PRO A 64 13.33 6.26 -7.04
C PRO A 64 12.14 7.13 -7.51
N GLU A 65 11.12 6.52 -8.09
CA GLU A 65 9.91 7.20 -8.58
C GLU A 65 8.83 7.36 -7.49
N LEU A 66 9.03 6.86 -6.26
CA LEU A 66 8.11 7.15 -5.16
C LEU A 66 8.22 8.66 -4.85
N VAL A 67 7.13 9.43 -4.76
CA VAL A 67 5.71 9.06 -4.94
C VAL A 67 5.29 9.11 -6.42
N CYS A 68 4.66 8.02 -6.92
CA CYS A 68 4.21 7.92 -8.32
C CYS A 68 2.68 7.83 -8.48
N GLU A 69 2.20 7.95 -9.72
CA GLU A 69 0.76 7.91 -10.06
C GLU A 69 0.07 6.61 -9.60
N ARG A 70 0.72 5.44 -9.72
CA ARG A 70 0.17 4.18 -9.21
C ARG A 70 -0.08 4.21 -7.69
N PHE A 71 0.75 4.95 -6.95
CA PHE A 71 0.67 5.07 -5.50
C PHE A 71 -0.45 6.02 -5.08
N THR A 72 -0.69 7.08 -5.84
CA THR A 72 -1.70 8.11 -5.52
C THR A 72 -3.08 7.83 -6.12
N ARG A 73 -3.16 6.94 -7.10
CA ARG A 73 -4.40 6.60 -7.81
C ARG A 73 -5.50 6.04 -6.90
N PHE A 74 -5.14 5.27 -5.88
CA PHE A 74 -6.10 4.71 -4.93
C PHE A 74 -6.01 5.49 -3.61
N ASN A 75 -6.96 6.39 -3.40
CA ASN A 75 -7.09 7.18 -2.18
C ASN A 75 -8.47 6.97 -1.54
N ASN A 76 -8.60 7.37 -0.28
CA ASN A 76 -9.92 7.38 0.37
C ASN A 76 -10.67 8.66 -0.07
N PRO A 77 -11.82 8.55 -0.77
CA PRO A 77 -12.60 9.71 -1.21
C PRO A 77 -13.17 10.55 -0.06
N GLU A 78 -13.22 10.01 1.17
CA GLU A 78 -13.71 10.74 2.35
C GLU A 78 -12.67 11.70 2.94
N MET A 79 -11.40 11.63 2.49
CA MET A 79 -10.34 12.51 2.96
C MET A 79 -10.37 13.85 2.25
N THR A 80 -10.22 14.94 3.00
CA THR A 80 -9.95 16.27 2.41
C THR A 80 -8.59 16.28 1.70
N ALA A 81 -8.40 17.20 0.76
CA ALA A 81 -7.13 17.35 0.06
C ALA A 81 -5.93 17.55 1.01
N GLY A 82 -6.12 18.30 2.10
CA GLY A 82 -5.08 18.51 3.12
C GLY A 82 -4.73 17.24 3.89
N GLN A 83 -5.74 16.45 4.29
CA GLN A 83 -5.52 15.16 4.96
C GLN A 83 -4.85 14.15 4.03
N ALA A 84 -5.26 14.10 2.76
CA ALA A 84 -4.67 13.21 1.76
C ALA A 84 -3.19 13.57 1.54
N ALA A 85 -2.85 14.85 1.40
CA ALA A 85 -1.47 15.31 1.23
C ALA A 85 -0.60 14.97 2.46
N ALA A 86 -1.11 15.19 3.68
CA ALA A 86 -0.39 14.85 4.91
C ALA A 86 -0.17 13.34 5.05
N ALA A 87 -1.19 12.52 4.75
CA ALA A 87 -1.09 11.07 4.77
C ALA A 87 -0.07 10.56 3.74
N LEU A 88 -0.05 11.16 2.55
CA LEU A 88 0.90 10.83 1.49
C LEU A 88 2.34 11.12 1.89
N ALA A 89 2.61 12.31 2.45
CA ALA A 89 3.94 12.68 2.94
C ALA A 89 4.39 11.78 4.10
N ALA A 90 3.49 11.42 5.01
CA ALA A 90 3.79 10.48 6.09
C ALA A 90 4.12 9.08 5.55
N ALA A 91 3.36 8.59 4.56
CA ALA A 91 3.61 7.30 3.91
C ALA A 91 4.94 7.28 3.17
N GLU A 92 5.28 8.34 2.45
CA GLU A 92 6.57 8.47 1.76
C GLU A 92 7.74 8.41 2.75
N ASN A 93 7.71 9.25 3.79
CA ASN A 93 8.77 9.30 4.80
C ASN A 93 8.95 7.94 5.49
N GLU A 94 7.85 7.28 5.83
CA GLU A 94 7.88 5.96 6.45
C GLU A 94 8.49 4.92 5.50
N LEU A 95 8.05 4.87 4.24
CA LEU A 95 8.58 3.96 3.23
C LEU A 95 10.08 4.19 2.96
N ARG A 96 10.53 5.45 2.86
CA ARG A 96 11.95 5.78 2.64
C ARG A 96 12.83 5.43 3.84
N SER A 97 12.25 5.38 5.04
CA SER A 97 12.98 5.01 6.26
C SER A 97 13.22 3.50 6.40
N ARG A 98 12.54 2.68 5.57
CA ARG A 98 12.67 1.22 5.60
C ARG A 98 14.01 0.76 4.99
N LYS A 99 14.61 -0.24 5.65
CA LYS A 99 15.89 -0.82 5.27
C LYS A 99 15.77 -1.80 4.12
#